data_AF-A0A5E4YJS0-F1
#
_entry.id   AF-A0A5E4YJS0-F1
#
_cell.length_a   1.000
_cell.length_b   1.000
_cell.length_c   1.000
_cell.angle_alpha   90.00
_cell.angle_beta   90.00
_cell.angle_gamma   90.00
#
_symmetry.space_group_name_H-M   'P 1'
#
loop_
_entity.id
_entity.type
_entity.pdbx_description
1 polymer ?
#
loop_
_entity_poly.entity_id
_entity_poly.type
_entity_poly.pdbx_seq_one_letter_code
_entity_poly.pdbx_strand_id
1 'polypeptide(L)'
;MCHLALSCSGVGARQDYNVCTLKLPFKTKIQTLEPNEVMTASAPKPWYLYLLECAGGRIYTGITVDVDARYAAHVAGKGARFTRAYPPSRVLLSLSFADRSAASRAEYRIKQLTASQKRGLIAGTYVCDLADLSDVPAAESSLKAPDAPVE
;
A
#
# COMPACT_ATOMS: atom_id res chain seq x y z
N MET A 1 -12.17 -60.06 -15.89
CA MET A 1 -10.73 -60.22 -16.21
C MET A 1 -10.44 -59.42 -17.48
N CYS A 2 -9.25 -58.84 -17.55
CA CYS A 2 -8.70 -57.93 -18.58
C CYS A 2 -9.33 -56.53 -18.64
N HIS A 3 -8.61 -55.44 -18.86
CA HIS A 3 -7.24 -55.02 -18.55
C HIS A 3 -7.24 -53.50 -18.85
N LEU A 4 -6.56 -52.73 -18.00
CA LEU A 4 -5.83 -51.48 -18.29
C LEU A 4 -6.10 -50.71 -19.60
N ALA A 5 -6.36 -49.40 -19.52
CA ALA A 5 -5.43 -48.38 -20.03
C ALA A 5 -5.94 -46.96 -19.75
N LEU A 6 -5.10 -46.20 -19.04
CA LEU A 6 -5.09 -44.75 -18.94
C LEU A 6 -4.38 -44.19 -20.18
N SER A 7 -4.89 -43.12 -20.80
CA SER A 7 -4.04 -42.12 -21.47
C SER A 7 -4.75 -40.79 -21.69
N CYS A 8 -3.93 -39.75 -21.54
CA CYS A 8 -4.24 -38.35 -21.40
C CYS A 8 -4.62 -37.61 -22.69
N SER A 9 -5.03 -36.36 -22.43
CA SER A 9 -4.72 -35.14 -23.20
C SER A 9 -5.70 -34.75 -24.29
N GLY A 10 -6.24 -33.53 -24.16
CA GLY A 10 -6.90 -32.88 -25.29
C GLY A 10 -7.79 -31.72 -24.89
N VAL A 11 -7.16 -30.59 -24.61
CA VAL A 11 -7.77 -29.26 -24.46
C VAL A 11 -8.65 -28.92 -25.67
N GLY A 12 -9.86 -28.38 -25.46
CA GLY A 12 -10.54 -27.65 -26.53
C GLY A 12 -12.07 -27.63 -26.47
N ALA A 13 -12.65 -26.84 -25.58
CA ALA A 13 -14.06 -26.43 -25.70
C ALA A 13 -14.18 -24.92 -25.42
N ARG A 14 -13.95 -24.12 -26.46
CA ARG A 14 -14.43 -22.73 -26.58
C ARG A 14 -15.21 -22.70 -27.89
N GLN A 15 -16.50 -22.98 -27.80
CA GLN A 15 -17.57 -21.97 -27.84
C GLN A 15 -17.51 -21.14 -29.11
N ASP A 16 -18.39 -21.56 -30.01
CA ASP A 16 -18.89 -20.84 -31.17
C ASP A 16 -19.33 -19.42 -30.76
N TYR A 17 -18.66 -18.42 -31.32
CA TYR A 17 -19.24 -17.10 -31.44
C TYR A 17 -19.25 -16.72 -32.92
N ASN A 18 -20.48 -16.61 -33.42
CA ASN A 18 -20.85 -16.01 -34.69
C ASN A 18 -20.02 -14.76 -34.97
N VAL A 19 -19.11 -14.85 -35.93
CA VAL A 19 -18.44 -13.68 -36.49
C VAL A 19 -19.42 -13.04 -37.48
N CYS A 20 -20.21 -12.09 -36.97
CA CYS A 20 -20.92 -11.12 -37.80
C CYS A 20 -19.89 -10.33 -38.61
N THR A 21 -19.66 -10.78 -39.85
CA THR A 21 -18.67 -10.20 -40.74
C THR A 21 -19.27 -8.94 -41.38
N LEU A 22 -19.10 -7.79 -40.73
CA LEU A 22 -19.34 -6.50 -41.38
C LEU A 22 -18.06 -6.03 -42.06
N LYS A 23 -18.16 -6.06 -43.37
CA LYS A 23 -17.20 -5.72 -44.41
C LYS A 23 -17.00 -4.21 -44.42
N LEU A 24 -15.81 -3.72 -44.05
CA LEU A 24 -15.41 -2.33 -44.26
C LEU A 24 -14.33 -2.26 -45.34
N PRO A 25 -14.56 -1.55 -46.47
CA PRO A 25 -13.54 -1.35 -47.49
C PRO A 25 -12.74 -0.09 -47.15
N PHE A 26 -11.73 -0.22 -46.28
CA PHE A 26 -10.72 0.83 -46.16
C PHE A 26 -9.35 0.27 -46.49
N LYS A 27 -8.88 0.69 -47.65
CA LYS A 27 -7.57 0.39 -48.23
C LYS A 27 -6.54 1.21 -47.46
N THR A 28 -6.26 0.82 -46.22
CA THR A 28 -5.30 1.55 -45.40
C THR A 28 -3.91 0.97 -45.67
N LYS A 29 -3.10 1.79 -46.33
CA LYS A 29 -1.66 1.62 -46.49
C LYS A 29 -1.05 1.45 -45.11
N ILE A 30 -0.72 0.21 -44.72
CA ILE A 30 0.09 -0.05 -43.53
C ILE A 30 1.49 0.45 -43.88
N GLN A 31 1.77 1.69 -43.53
CA GLN A 31 3.15 2.12 -43.31
C GLN A 31 3.58 1.47 -42.01
N THR A 32 4.57 0.59 -42.12
CA THR A 32 5.38 0.13 -40.99
C THR A 32 5.90 1.38 -40.28
N LEU A 33 5.36 1.67 -39.11
CA LEU A 33 5.95 2.64 -38.20
C LEU A 33 6.97 1.84 -37.38
N GLU A 34 8.24 2.07 -37.67
CA GLU A 34 9.35 1.79 -36.76
C GLU A 34 8.95 2.33 -35.36
N PRO A 35 9.08 1.56 -34.27
CA PRO A 35 8.77 2.07 -32.94
C PRO A 35 9.76 3.18 -32.60
N ASN A 36 9.30 4.41 -32.80
CA ASN A 36 10.02 5.62 -32.46
C ASN A 36 10.20 5.68 -30.94
N GLU A 37 11.42 5.38 -30.53
CA GLU A 37 11.97 5.53 -29.20
C GLU A 37 11.91 6.99 -28.77
N VAL A 38 11.08 7.34 -27.75
CA VAL A 38 11.35 8.47 -26.85
C VAL A 38 10.51 8.44 -25.57
N MET A 39 11.24 8.35 -24.45
CA MET A 39 10.99 9.03 -23.17
C MET A 39 9.85 8.49 -22.28
N THR A 40 10.06 7.30 -21.69
CA THR A 40 9.35 6.90 -20.47
C THR A 40 9.80 7.78 -19.30
N ALA A 41 9.11 8.90 -19.06
CA ALA A 41 9.17 9.54 -17.76
C ALA A 41 8.67 8.52 -16.73
N SER A 42 9.59 7.96 -15.93
CA SER A 42 9.27 7.06 -14.82
C SER A 42 8.26 7.77 -13.93
N ALA A 43 7.01 7.29 -13.91
CA ALA A 43 6.02 7.79 -12.96
C ALA A 43 6.62 7.79 -11.54
N PRO A 44 6.41 8.85 -10.73
CA PRO A 44 6.97 8.91 -9.39
C PRO A 44 6.46 7.73 -8.57
N LYS A 45 7.38 6.97 -7.96
CA LYS A 45 7.03 5.81 -7.16
C LYS A 45 6.33 6.29 -5.87
N PRO A 46 5.11 5.83 -5.57
CA PRO A 46 4.39 6.28 -4.39
C PRO A 46 5.12 5.85 -3.11
N TRP A 47 4.95 6.66 -2.08
CA TRP A 47 5.43 6.38 -0.72
C TRP A 47 4.26 6.03 0.18
N TYR A 48 4.44 5.03 1.02
CA TYR A 48 3.42 4.54 1.93
C TYR A 48 3.79 4.86 3.37
N LEU A 49 2.85 5.43 4.10
CA LEU A 49 2.84 5.41 5.56
C LEU A 49 2.15 4.14 6.02
N TYR A 50 2.71 3.44 7.00
CA TYR A 50 2.12 2.24 7.56
C TYR A 50 2.17 2.22 9.09
N LEU A 51 1.13 1.63 9.68
CA LEU A 51 1.03 1.37 11.11
C LEU A 51 1.02 -0.14 11.33
N LEU A 52 1.83 -0.63 12.27
CA LEU A 52 1.88 -2.04 12.67
C LEU A 52 1.41 -2.19 14.10
N GLU A 53 0.69 -3.26 14.37
CA GLU A 53 0.53 -3.77 15.72
C GLU A 53 1.75 -4.59 16.08
N CYS A 54 2.39 -4.24 17.18
CA CYS A 54 3.54 -4.93 17.75
C CYS A 54 3.17 -5.59 19.07
N ALA A 55 4.00 -6.55 19.49
CA ALA A 55 3.83 -7.27 20.75
C ALA A 55 3.55 -6.33 21.95
N GLY A 56 2.53 -6.69 22.73
CA GLY A 56 2.05 -5.90 23.87
C GLY A 56 1.18 -4.70 23.50
N GLY A 57 0.46 -4.75 22.37
CA GLY A 57 -0.51 -3.72 21.96
C GLY A 57 0.12 -2.38 21.58
N ARG A 58 1.43 -2.39 21.28
CA ARG A 58 2.19 -1.20 20.87
C ARG A 58 1.97 -0.96 19.39
N ILE A 59 1.93 0.31 18.98
CA ILE A 59 1.75 0.69 17.59
C ILE A 59 3.06 1.26 17.06
N TYR A 60 3.62 0.63 16.04
CA TYR A 60 4.77 1.15 15.30
C TYR A 60 4.30 1.93 14.07
N THR A 61 4.96 3.04 13.76
CA THR A 61 4.66 3.91 12.63
C THR A 61 5.92 4.08 11.79
N GLY A 62 5.81 3.88 10.48
CA GLY A 62 6.93 4.06 9.56
C GLY A 62 6.47 4.42 8.15
N ILE A 63 7.42 4.83 7.29
CA ILE A 63 7.20 5.02 5.86
C ILE A 63 8.06 4.07 5.02
N THR A 64 7.61 3.71 3.83
CA THR A 64 8.30 2.80 2.89
C THR A 64 7.74 2.96 1.48
N VAL A 65 8.48 2.51 0.46
CA VAL A 65 7.95 2.39 -0.92
C VAL A 65 7.29 1.03 -1.18
N ASP A 66 7.45 0.09 -0.25
CA ASP A 66 6.95 -1.27 -0.31
C ASP A 66 6.64 -1.74 1.12
N VAL A 67 5.34 -1.91 1.43
CA VAL A 67 4.86 -2.25 2.78
C VAL A 67 5.11 -3.72 3.09
N ASP A 68 4.86 -4.61 2.14
CA ASP A 68 4.97 -6.06 2.32
C ASP A 68 6.42 -6.48 2.54
N ALA A 69 7.34 -6.00 1.69
CA ALA A 69 8.76 -6.26 1.86
C ALA A 69 9.27 -5.73 3.19
N ARG A 70 8.78 -4.55 3.62
CA ARG A 70 9.18 -3.95 4.89
C ARG A 70 8.62 -4.69 6.10
N TYR A 71 7.37 -5.12 6.04
CA TYR A 71 6.74 -5.94 7.07
C TYR A 71 7.46 -7.28 7.22
N ALA A 72 7.74 -7.98 6.12
CA ALA A 72 8.51 -9.23 6.14
C ALA A 72 9.90 -9.05 6.77
N ALA A 73 10.59 -7.96 6.47
CA ALA A 73 11.88 -7.64 7.09
C ALA A 73 11.75 -7.40 8.61
N HIS A 74 10.66 -6.77 9.07
CA HIS A 74 10.40 -6.59 10.50
C HIS A 74 10.09 -7.93 11.19
N VAL A 75 9.26 -8.79 10.59
CA VAL A 75 8.95 -10.14 11.10
C VAL A 75 10.22 -11.00 11.19
N ALA A 76 11.11 -10.90 10.20
CA ALA A 76 12.38 -11.62 10.18
C ALA A 76 13.46 -11.03 11.14
N GLY A 77 13.13 -10.01 11.95
CA GLY A 77 14.08 -9.38 12.88
C GLY A 77 15.16 -8.53 12.21
N LYS A 78 15.05 -8.26 10.90
CA LYS A 78 15.97 -7.38 10.15
C LYS A 78 15.51 -5.92 10.12
N GLY A 79 14.36 -5.65 10.75
CA GLY A 79 13.74 -4.33 10.87
C GLY A 79 14.44 -3.33 11.78
N ALA A 80 13.69 -2.31 12.18
CA ALA A 80 14.14 -1.27 13.11
C ALA A 80 14.43 -1.84 14.51
N ARG A 81 15.26 -1.15 15.31
CA ARG A 81 15.57 -1.58 16.69
C ARG A 81 14.31 -1.87 17.52
N PHE A 82 13.28 -1.03 17.35
CA PHE A 82 12.00 -1.20 18.03
C PHE A 82 11.29 -2.50 17.64
N THR A 83 11.17 -2.80 16.34
CA THR A 83 10.46 -3.99 15.85
C THR A 83 11.25 -5.28 16.08
N ARG A 84 12.56 -5.21 16.34
CA ARG A 84 13.36 -6.35 16.83
C ARG A 84 13.03 -6.71 18.28
N ALA A 85 12.83 -5.70 19.13
CA ALA A 85 12.43 -5.91 20.53
C ALA A 85 10.94 -6.28 20.65
N TYR A 86 10.09 -5.72 19.77
CA TYR A 86 8.65 -5.94 19.75
C TYR A 86 8.21 -6.36 18.34
N PRO A 87 8.25 -7.68 18.02
CA PRO A 87 7.93 -8.16 16.69
C PRO A 87 6.49 -7.75 16.28
N PRO A 88 6.28 -7.37 15.01
CA PRO A 88 4.95 -6.99 14.53
C PRO A 88 4.05 -8.21 14.34
N SER A 89 2.81 -8.11 14.78
CA SER A 89 1.78 -9.13 14.62
C SER A 89 0.96 -8.94 13.36
N ARG A 90 0.63 -7.69 12.98
CA ARG A 90 -0.12 -7.38 11.76
C ARG A 90 0.04 -5.93 11.31
N VAL A 91 -0.32 -5.66 10.05
CA VAL A 91 -0.50 -4.30 9.53
C VAL A 91 -1.89 -3.80 9.94
N LEU A 92 -1.96 -2.60 10.52
CA LEU A 92 -3.22 -1.98 10.96
C LEU A 92 -3.77 -0.98 9.94
N LEU A 93 -2.88 -0.22 9.30
CA LEU A 93 -3.24 0.84 8.36
C LEU A 93 -2.09 1.05 7.38
N SER A 94 -2.42 1.33 6.12
CA SER A 94 -1.47 1.80 5.10
C SER A 94 -2.09 2.93 4.28
N LEU A 95 -1.37 4.04 4.11
CA LEU A 95 -1.82 5.20 3.35
C LEU A 95 -0.76 5.56 2.30
N SER A 96 -1.18 5.79 1.06
CA SER A 96 -0.28 6.19 -0.04
C SER A 96 -0.17 7.70 -0.17
N PHE A 97 1.03 8.17 -0.48
CA PHE A 97 1.40 9.56 -0.74
C PHE A 97 2.21 9.65 -2.03
N ALA A 98 2.13 10.79 -2.71
CA ALA A 98 2.84 11.04 -3.95
C ALA A 98 4.36 10.94 -3.77
N ASP A 99 4.89 11.53 -2.70
CA ASP A 99 6.33 11.68 -2.48
C ASP A 99 6.74 11.35 -1.05
N ARG A 100 8.04 11.08 -0.88
CA ARG A 100 8.65 10.86 0.44
C ARG A 100 8.36 12.00 1.42
N SER A 101 8.45 13.25 0.96
CA SER A 101 8.24 14.44 1.80
C SER A 101 6.82 14.52 2.33
N ALA A 102 5.81 14.16 1.53
CA ALA A 102 4.42 14.07 1.99
C ALA A 102 4.26 12.95 3.03
N ALA A 103 4.79 11.76 2.75
CA ALA A 103 4.74 10.63 3.67
C ALA A 103 5.45 10.92 5.01
N SER A 104 6.63 11.57 4.99
CA SER A 104 7.37 11.94 6.21
C SER A 104 6.63 12.99 7.06
N ARG A 105 5.96 13.96 6.43
CA ARG A 105 5.14 14.96 7.15
C ARG A 105 3.94 14.31 7.80
N ALA A 106 3.26 13.41 7.09
CA ALA A 106 2.18 12.58 7.63
C ALA A 106 2.68 11.69 8.80
N GLU A 107 3.83 11.03 8.64
CA GLU A 107 4.44 10.20 9.68
C GLU A 107 4.71 11.02 10.96
N TYR A 108 5.25 12.22 10.82
CA TYR A 108 5.48 13.11 11.95
C TYR A 108 4.18 13.45 12.69
N ARG A 109 3.12 13.83 11.96
CA ARG A 109 1.78 14.10 12.56
C ARG A 109 1.25 12.88 13.30
N ILE A 110 1.31 11.69 12.69
CA ILE A 110 0.86 10.45 13.35
C ILE A 110 1.69 10.15 14.59
N LYS A 111 3.00 10.39 14.59
CA LYS A 111 3.87 10.16 15.76
C LYS A 111 3.44 10.99 16.97
N GLN A 112 2.97 12.22 16.75
CA GLN A 112 2.46 13.11 17.82
C GLN A 112 1.12 12.66 18.42
N LEU A 113 0.36 11.80 17.72
CA LEU A 113 -0.90 11.29 18.25
C LEU A 113 -0.67 10.35 19.44
N THR A 114 -1.54 10.47 20.43
CA THR A 114 -1.63 9.52 21.55
C THR A 114 -2.00 8.12 21.06
N ALA A 115 -1.75 7.10 21.87
CA ALA A 115 -2.13 5.72 21.54
C ALA A 115 -3.64 5.59 21.26
N SER A 116 -4.48 6.28 22.03
CA SER A 116 -5.94 6.30 21.85
C SER A 116 -6.34 6.96 20.53
N GLN A 117 -5.73 8.10 20.17
CA GLN A 117 -5.98 8.76 18.88
C GLN A 117 -5.53 7.91 17.69
N LYS A 118 -4.39 7.21 17.79
CA LYS A 118 -3.94 6.27 16.76
C LYS A 118 -4.94 5.13 16.55
N ARG A 119 -5.45 4.55 17.65
CA ARG A 119 -6.49 3.51 17.57
C ARG A 119 -7.79 4.06 16.99
N GLY A 120 -8.18 5.28 17.36
CA GLY A 120 -9.32 5.96 16.75
C GLY A 120 -9.16 6.17 15.25
N LEU A 121 -7.95 6.51 14.81
CA LEU A 121 -7.64 6.68 13.38
C LEU A 121 -7.81 5.35 12.63
N ILE A 122 -7.32 4.25 13.20
CA ILE A 122 -7.46 2.90 12.63
C ILE A 122 -8.94 2.45 12.62
N ALA A 123 -9.71 2.83 13.64
CA ALA A 123 -11.14 2.51 13.75
C ALA A 123 -12.05 3.46 12.93
N GLY A 124 -11.50 4.51 12.32
CA GLY A 124 -12.26 5.53 11.61
C GLY A 124 -13.06 6.49 12.52
N THR A 125 -12.81 6.48 13.83
CA THR A 125 -13.46 7.36 14.81
C THR A 125 -12.68 8.63 15.10
N TYR A 126 -11.43 8.72 14.64
CA TYR A 126 -10.60 9.92 14.74
C TYR A 126 -10.11 10.33 13.36
N VAL A 127 -10.30 11.61 13.03
CA VAL A 127 -9.79 12.19 11.78
C VAL A 127 -8.52 12.96 12.13
N CYS A 128 -7.43 12.69 11.41
CA CYS A 128 -6.29 13.58 11.41
C CYS A 128 -6.13 14.19 10.01
N ASP A 129 -5.83 15.48 9.98
CA ASP A 129 -5.52 16.14 8.72
C ASP A 129 -4.14 15.68 8.24
N LEU A 130 -4.13 14.90 7.17
CA LEU A 130 -2.93 14.43 6.49
C LEU A 130 -2.69 15.15 5.15
N ALA A 131 -3.62 16.03 4.75
CA ALA A 131 -3.70 16.60 3.41
C ALA A 131 -3.22 18.07 3.35
N ASP A 132 -3.33 18.82 4.44
CA ASP A 132 -3.09 20.27 4.38
C ASP A 132 -1.62 20.63 4.63
N LEU A 133 -0.91 20.91 3.53
CA LEU A 133 0.43 21.49 3.52
C LEU A 133 0.53 22.59 2.45
N SER A 134 -0.45 23.49 2.43
CA SER A 134 -0.28 24.85 1.91
C SER A 134 -0.71 25.84 3.00
N ASP A 135 0.24 26.14 3.89
CA ASP A 135 0.17 27.20 4.93
C ASP A 135 -0.66 26.91 6.19
N VAL A 136 0.01 26.41 7.24
CA VAL A 136 -0.37 26.75 8.62
C VAL A 136 0.87 26.85 9.52
N PRO A 137 1.14 28.01 10.16
CA PRO A 137 2.28 28.20 11.04
C PRO A 137 2.13 27.39 12.33
N ALA A 138 3.27 26.95 12.86
CA ALA A 138 3.38 26.20 14.10
C ALA A 138 3.06 27.09 15.34
N ALA A 139 1.81 27.05 15.81
CA ALA A 139 1.35 27.41 17.16
C ALA A 139 -0.15 27.01 17.22
N GLU A 140 -0.73 26.35 18.23
CA GLU A 140 -0.45 26.29 19.65
C GLU A 140 -0.77 24.89 20.21
N SER A 141 0.16 24.34 20.99
CA SER A 141 -0.10 23.20 21.86
C SER A 141 -0.80 23.70 23.13
N SER A 142 -2.11 23.51 23.22
CA SER A 142 -2.81 23.60 24.51
C SER A 142 -4.00 22.66 24.53
N LEU A 143 -3.73 21.37 24.66
CA LEU A 143 -4.71 20.41 25.18
C LEU A 143 -4.00 19.48 26.18
N LYS A 144 -4.32 19.77 27.44
CA LYS A 144 -4.07 19.03 28.67
C LYS A 144 -4.28 17.53 28.46
N ALA A 145 -3.25 16.72 28.74
CA ALA A 145 -3.43 15.28 28.93
C ALA A 145 -4.36 15.04 30.14
N PRO A 146 -5.42 14.22 30.04
CA PRO A 146 -6.07 13.73 31.25
C PRO A 146 -5.13 12.72 31.92
N ASP A 147 -4.80 13.01 33.18
CA ASP A 147 -4.10 12.11 34.09
C ASP A 147 -4.78 10.74 34.08
N ALA A 148 -4.08 9.74 33.56
CA ALA A 148 -4.47 8.35 33.73
C ALA A 148 -4.06 7.92 35.16
N PRO A 149 -4.97 7.36 35.98
CA PRO A 149 -4.60 6.86 37.30
C PRO A 149 -3.67 5.66 37.15
N VAL A 150 -2.48 5.77 37.75
CA VAL A 150 -1.62 4.62 38.05
C VAL A 150 -2.00 4.19 39.46
N GLU A 151 -2.50 2.97 39.61
CA GLU A 151 -2.55 2.26 40.89
C GLU A 151 -1.19 1.61 41.16
#